data_AF-A0AAU2SJC2-F1
#
_entry.id   AF-A0AAU2SJC2-F1
#
_cell.length_a   1.000
_cell.length_b   1.000
_cell.length_c   1.000
_cell.angle_alpha   90.00
_cell.angle_beta   90.00
_cell.angle_gamma   90.00
#
_symmetry.space_group_name_H-M   'P 1'
#
loop_
_entity.id
_entity.type
_entity.pdbx_description
1 polymer ?
#
loop_
_entity_poly.entity_id
_entity_poly.type
_entity_poly.pdbx_seq_one_letter_code
_entity_poly.pdbx_strand_id
1 'polypeptide(L)'
;MNETSERAAQPPPGNPAIRFDATVHPGVTARSLRAVADLDLDRMPDPEDEVRLLVTPEECRRLLESGYEVHLRALVPVRPVPAELVETDESVMAWLEERVQGIERSGGA
;
A
#
# COMPACT_ATOMS: atom_id res chain seq x y z
N MET A 1 -20.94 19.64 -23.60
CA MET A 1 -19.83 18.76 -23.21
C MET A 1 -18.97 19.58 -22.27
N ASN A 2 -18.99 19.29 -20.97
CA ASN A 2 -18.01 19.79 -20.03
C ASN A 2 -17.78 18.68 -19.01
N GLU A 3 -16.52 18.29 -18.91
CA GLU A 3 -16.02 17.10 -18.24
C GLU A 3 -16.31 17.16 -16.74
N THR A 4 -17.03 16.14 -16.27
CA THR A 4 -17.15 15.86 -14.85
C THR A 4 -15.78 15.37 -14.39
N SER A 5 -14.96 16.29 -13.87
CA SER A 5 -13.79 15.92 -13.08
C SER A 5 -14.26 14.94 -12.00
N GLU A 6 -13.86 13.68 -12.14
CA GLU A 6 -14.01 12.65 -11.13
C GLU A 6 -13.19 13.08 -9.92
N ARG A 7 -13.84 13.87 -9.05
CA ARG A 7 -13.36 14.11 -7.70
C ARG A 7 -13.35 12.74 -7.05
N ALA A 8 -12.16 12.12 -6.94
CA ALA A 8 -11.98 10.85 -6.25
C ALA A 8 -12.76 10.95 -4.94
N ALA A 9 -13.82 10.15 -4.83
CA ALA A 9 -14.78 10.27 -3.75
C ALA A 9 -14.02 10.12 -2.44
N GLN A 10 -13.85 11.22 -1.71
CA GLN A 10 -13.24 11.20 -0.40
C GLN A 10 -14.13 10.28 0.44
N PRO A 11 -13.61 9.13 0.92
CA PRO A 11 -14.43 8.23 1.71
C PRO A 11 -15.02 9.03 2.88
N PRO A 12 -16.27 8.76 3.28
CA PRO A 12 -16.89 9.47 4.39
C PRO A 12 -15.96 9.39 5.62
N PRO A 13 -15.99 10.39 6.53
CA PRO A 13 -15.25 10.32 7.79
C PRO A 13 -15.83 9.18 8.65
N GLY A 14 -15.46 7.96 8.31
CA GLY A 14 -15.76 6.73 9.00
C GLY A 14 -14.65 6.45 10.00
N ASN A 15 -14.96 5.63 10.99
CA ASN A 15 -14.00 5.10 11.96
C ASN A 15 -12.66 4.76 11.27
N PRO A 16 -11.51 5.08 11.91
CA PRO A 16 -10.21 4.74 11.34
C PRO A 16 -10.21 3.26 10.98
N ALA A 17 -9.94 2.95 9.70
CA ALA A 17 -9.79 1.58 9.27
C ALA A 17 -8.62 0.99 10.03
N ILE A 18 -8.82 -0.15 10.70
CA ILE A 18 -7.76 -0.81 11.45
C ILE A 18 -7.11 -1.85 10.53
N ARG A 19 -5.78 -1.82 10.49
CA ARG A 19 -4.97 -2.90 9.95
C ARG A 19 -4.14 -3.52 11.08
N PHE A 20 -3.51 -4.64 10.81
CA PHE A 20 -2.65 -5.35 11.73
C PHE A 20 -1.26 -5.49 11.14
N ASP A 21 -0.27 -5.16 11.95
CA ASP A 21 1.10 -5.63 11.73
C ASP A 21 1.13 -7.12 12.06
N ALA A 22 1.51 -7.93 11.08
CA ALA A 22 1.52 -9.38 11.21
C ALA A 22 2.72 -10.01 10.52
N THR A 23 3.11 -11.19 10.98
CA THR A 23 4.09 -12.04 10.30
C THR A 23 3.42 -13.30 9.79
N VAL A 24 3.81 -13.70 8.58
CA VAL A 24 3.26 -14.87 7.89
C VAL A 24 4.28 -15.99 7.88
N HIS A 25 3.83 -17.16 8.31
CA HIS A 25 4.64 -18.37 8.41
C HIS A 25 4.04 -19.48 7.55
N PRO A 26 4.85 -20.44 7.05
CA PRO A 26 4.32 -21.65 6.45
C PRO A 26 3.46 -22.36 7.47
N GLY A 27 2.18 -22.58 7.15
CA GLY A 27 1.32 -23.41 8.01
C GLY A 27 1.67 -24.88 7.88
N VAL A 28 0.82 -25.75 8.43
CA VAL A 28 1.02 -27.21 8.49
C VAL A 28 1.27 -27.85 7.11
N THR A 29 0.83 -27.21 6.04
CA THR A 29 1.05 -27.67 4.65
C THR A 29 2.41 -27.27 4.07
N ALA A 30 3.27 -26.61 4.85
CA ALA A 30 4.63 -26.18 4.47
C ALA A 30 4.70 -25.42 3.14
N ARG A 31 3.70 -24.56 2.86
CA ARG A 31 3.69 -23.74 1.64
C ARG A 31 4.87 -22.77 1.61
N SER A 32 5.39 -22.56 0.40
CA SER A 32 6.43 -21.56 0.15
C SER A 32 5.91 -20.15 0.41
N LEU A 33 6.64 -19.40 1.22
CA LEU A 33 6.37 -17.98 1.48
C LEU A 33 6.53 -17.08 0.25
N ARG A 34 7.17 -17.57 -0.83
CA ARG A 34 7.27 -16.80 -2.09
C ARG A 34 5.89 -16.48 -2.67
N ALA A 35 4.95 -17.41 -2.55
CA ALA A 35 3.59 -17.22 -3.06
C ALA A 35 2.79 -16.15 -2.29
N VAL A 36 3.29 -15.68 -1.14
CA VAL A 36 2.71 -14.52 -0.44
C VAL A 36 2.94 -13.23 -1.24
N ALA A 37 4.00 -13.16 -2.06
CA ALA A 37 4.25 -11.99 -2.93
C ALA A 37 3.13 -11.79 -3.97
N ASP A 38 2.50 -12.87 -4.41
CA ASP A 38 1.45 -12.85 -5.44
C ASP A 38 0.08 -12.40 -4.89
N LEU A 39 -0.03 -12.21 -3.56
CA LEU A 39 -1.28 -11.86 -2.89
C LEU A 39 -1.58 -10.35 -2.85
N ASP A 40 -0.68 -9.52 -3.40
CA ASP A 40 -0.80 -8.06 -3.45
C ASP A 40 -1.00 -7.43 -2.05
N LEU A 41 -0.25 -7.94 -1.06
CA LEU A 41 -0.30 -7.49 0.33
C LEU A 41 0.83 -6.50 0.62
N ASP A 42 0.52 -5.48 1.42
CA ASP A 42 1.46 -4.45 1.83
C ASP A 42 2.57 -5.04 2.72
N ARG A 43 3.80 -5.09 2.19
CA ARG A 43 4.98 -5.59 2.92
C ARG A 43 5.61 -4.49 3.76
N MET A 44 6.05 -4.88 4.95
CA MET A 44 6.88 -4.03 5.79
C MET A 44 8.31 -4.56 5.80
N PRO A 45 9.32 -3.67 5.86
CA PRO A 45 10.69 -4.10 6.07
C PRO A 45 10.80 -4.83 7.42
N ASP A 46 11.44 -5.99 7.41
CA ASP A 46 11.68 -6.77 8.62
C ASP A 46 13.17 -7.13 8.73
N PRO A 47 13.82 -6.84 9.88
CA PRO A 47 15.25 -7.11 10.06
C PRO A 47 15.56 -8.59 10.27
N GLU A 48 14.56 -9.43 10.55
CA GLU A 48 14.72 -10.86 10.84
C GLU A 48 14.45 -11.74 9.60
N ASP A 49 14.29 -11.12 8.42
CA ASP A 49 13.98 -11.77 7.13
C ASP A 49 12.64 -12.54 7.14
N GLU A 50 11.74 -12.21 8.09
CA GLU A 50 10.38 -12.75 8.12
C GLU A 50 9.47 -12.02 7.11
N VAL A 51 8.41 -12.70 6.64
CA VAL A 51 7.40 -12.05 5.79
C VAL A 51 6.45 -11.26 6.67
N ARG A 52 6.80 -10.00 6.90
CA ARG A 52 6.01 -9.04 7.67
C ARG A 52 5.10 -8.21 6.78
N LEU A 53 3.83 -8.15 7.14
CA LEU A 53 2.76 -7.56 6.36
C LEU A 53 1.90 -6.61 7.21
N LEU A 54 1.27 -5.66 6.52
CA LEU A 54 0.16 -4.88 7.05
C LEU A 54 -1.14 -5.41 6.45
N VAL A 55 -1.98 -6.04 7.28
CA VAL A 55 -3.16 -6.79 6.80
C VAL A 55 -4.47 -6.31 7.44
N THR A 56 -5.56 -6.42 6.69
CA THR A 56 -6.94 -6.28 7.15
C THR A 56 -7.48 -7.62 7.68
N PRO A 57 -8.60 -7.64 8.42
CA PRO A 57 -9.24 -8.90 8.83
C PRO A 57 -9.54 -9.86 7.67
N GLU A 58 -9.93 -9.32 6.51
CA GLU A 58 -10.30 -10.12 5.34
C GLU A 58 -9.07 -10.74 4.67
N GLU A 59 -7.95 -10.02 4.62
CA GLU A 59 -6.67 -10.56 4.13
C GLU A 59 -6.14 -11.65 5.06
N CYS A 60 -6.28 -11.49 6.39
CA CYS A 60 -5.98 -12.57 7.35
C CYS A 60 -6.79 -13.83 7.03
N ARG A 61 -8.09 -13.70 6.79
CA ARG A 61 -8.95 -14.84 6.41
C ARG A 61 -8.42 -15.54 5.16
N ARG A 62 -8.09 -14.78 4.11
CA ARG A 62 -7.53 -15.33 2.85
C ARG A 62 -6.20 -16.04 3.05
N LEU A 63 -5.32 -15.52 3.92
CA LEU A 63 -4.04 -16.15 4.26
C LEU A 63 -4.26 -17.49 4.98
N LEU A 64 -5.16 -17.53 5.95
CA LEU A 64 -5.51 -18.75 6.69
C LEU A 64 -6.13 -19.82 5.76
N GLU A 65 -7.04 -19.41 4.87
CA GLU A 65 -7.64 -20.30 3.87
C GLU A 65 -6.63 -20.83 2.85
N SER A 66 -5.59 -20.04 2.57
CA SER A 66 -4.46 -20.46 1.74
C SER A 66 -3.50 -21.42 2.46
N GLY A 67 -3.72 -21.67 3.75
CA GLY A 67 -2.95 -22.60 4.58
C GLY A 67 -1.72 -21.99 5.24
N TYR A 68 -1.65 -20.66 5.34
CA TYR A 68 -0.61 -19.97 6.11
C TYR A 68 -0.99 -19.83 7.57
N GLU A 69 0.02 -19.61 8.40
CA GLU A 69 -0.14 -19.16 9.77
C GLU A 69 0.16 -17.66 9.86
N VAL A 70 -0.67 -16.92 10.59
CA VAL A 70 -0.57 -15.47 10.72
C VAL A 70 -0.44 -15.11 12.20
N HIS A 71 0.65 -14.46 12.57
CA HIS A 71 0.88 -13.96 13.93
C HIS A 71 0.66 -12.45 13.96
N LEU A 72 -0.39 -12.00 14.65
CA LEU A 72 -0.67 -10.58 14.81
C LEU A 72 0.22 -9.99 15.90
N ARG A 73 0.96 -8.92 15.57
CA ARG A 73 1.88 -8.23 16.48
C ARG A 73 1.27 -6.97 17.07
N ALA A 74 0.64 -6.14 16.22
CA ALA A 74 0.07 -4.86 16.65
C ALA A 74 -1.13 -4.44 15.82
N LEU A 75 -1.98 -3.62 16.42
CA LEU A 75 -3.03 -2.87 15.75
C LEU A 75 -2.42 -1.58 15.17
N VAL A 76 -2.68 -1.32 13.89
CA VAL A 76 -2.21 -0.14 13.17
C VAL A 76 -3.42 0.66 12.70
N PRO A 77 -3.70 1.83 13.32
CA PRO A 77 -4.79 2.68 12.88
C PRO A 77 -4.42 3.35 11.55
N VAL A 78 -5.25 3.16 10.53
CA VAL A 78 -5.11 3.83 9.25
C VAL A 78 -5.94 5.11 9.27
N ARG A 79 -5.30 6.22 8.90
CA ARG A 79 -5.94 7.52 8.75
C ARG A 79 -5.57 8.09 7.38
N PRO A 80 -6.44 8.91 6.77
CA PRO A 80 -6.07 9.68 5.60
C PRO A 80 -4.81 10.50 5.87
N VAL A 81 -3.98 10.67 4.84
CA VAL A 81 -2.84 11.59 4.89
C VAL A 81 -3.39 13.01 5.12
N PRO A 82 -2.82 13.79 6.07
CA PRO A 82 -3.18 15.19 6.25
C PRO A 82 -3.09 15.96 4.93
N ALA A 83 -4.09 16.77 4.61
CA ALA A 83 -4.19 17.44 3.30
C ALA A 83 -3.04 18.42 3.06
N GLU A 84 -2.50 19.01 4.13
CA GLU A 84 -1.34 19.88 4.11
C GLU A 84 -0.02 19.18 3.71
N LEU A 85 0.01 17.84 3.72
CA LEU A 85 1.14 17.04 3.24
C LEU A 85 0.95 16.56 1.79
N VAL A 86 -0.19 16.87 1.18
CA VAL A 86 -0.48 16.51 -0.21
C VAL A 86 -0.12 17.69 -1.10
N GLU A 87 0.92 17.52 -1.92
CA GLU A 87 1.33 18.52 -2.89
C GLU A 87 0.27 18.77 -3.96
N THR A 88 0.19 19.99 -4.47
CA THR A 88 -0.69 20.35 -5.58
C THR A 88 -0.05 19.98 -6.91
N ASP A 89 -0.88 19.72 -7.93
CA ASP A 89 -0.40 19.46 -9.29
C ASP A 89 0.51 20.59 -9.80
N GLU A 90 0.18 21.84 -9.49
CA GLU A 90 1.00 23.01 -9.84
C GLU A 90 2.38 22.98 -9.15
N SER A 91 2.42 22.66 -7.85
CA SER A 91 3.66 22.52 -7.07
C SER A 91 4.54 21.39 -7.64
N VAL A 92 3.93 20.23 -7.93
CA VAL A 92 4.62 19.08 -8.51
C VAL A 92 5.16 19.40 -9.91
N MET A 93 4.38 20.10 -10.75
CA MET A 93 4.81 20.49 -12.09
C MET A 93 5.99 21.46 -12.05
N ALA A 94 5.95 22.48 -11.19
CA ALA A 94 7.06 23.41 -11.00
C ALA A 94 8.33 22.69 -10.52
N TRP A 95 8.20 21.79 -9.55
CA TRP A 95 9.31 20.95 -9.06
C TRP A 95 9.89 20.05 -10.15
N LEU A 96 9.03 19.43 -10.98
CA LEU A 96 9.46 18.61 -12.10
C LEU A 96 10.24 19.44 -13.12
N GLU A 97 9.73 20.61 -13.49
CA GLU A 97 10.36 21.50 -14.46
C GLU A 97 11.75 21.94 -14.00
N GLU A 98 11.92 22.33 -12.73
CA GLU A 98 13.23 22.68 -12.15
C GLU A 98 14.24 21.53 -12.31
N ARG A 99 13.77 20.29 -12.17
CA ARG A 99 14.64 19.11 -12.05
C ARG A 99 14.93 18.42 -13.38
N VAL A 100 14.06 18.59 -14.37
CA VAL A 100 14.23 18.04 -15.73
C VAL A 100 14.75 19.05 -16.75
N GLN A 101 14.91 20.33 -16.37
CA GLN A 101 15.60 21.31 -17.21
C GLN A 101 17.06 20.87 -17.45
N GLY A 102 17.35 20.43 -18.68
CA GLY A 102 18.65 19.93 -19.10
C GLY A 102 18.68 18.49 -19.59
N ILE A 103 17.58 17.74 -19.45
CA ILE A 103 17.44 16.42 -20.10
C ILE A 103 16.95 16.65 -21.53
N GLU A 104 17.79 16.35 -22.52
CA GLU A 104 17.36 16.35 -23.93
C GLU A 104 16.14 15.44 -24.10
N ARG A 105 15.01 16.03 -24.49
CA ARG A 105 13.83 15.28 -24.91
C ARG A 105 14.08 14.83 -26.34
N SER A 106 14.62 13.62 -26.52
CA SER A 106 14.61 12.95 -27.82
C SER A 106 13.16 12.66 -28.20
N GLY A 107 12.62 13.51 -29.07
CA GLY A 107 11.22 13.49 -29.48
C GLY A 107 10.78 12.15 -30.07
N GLY A 108 9.63 11.66 -29.62
CA GLY A 108 8.87 10.63 -30.32
C GLY A 108 8.03 11.29 -31.41
N ALA A 109 8.40 11.04 -32.66
CA ALA A 109 7.56 11.29 -33.84
C ALA A 109 6.52 10.18 -34.00
#